data_AF-A0A2V6LSH8-F1
#
_entry.id   AF-A0A2V6LSH8-F1
#
_cell.length_a   1.000
_cell.length_b   1.000
_cell.length_c   1.000
_cell.angle_alpha   90.00
_cell.angle_beta   90.00
_cell.angle_gamma   90.00
#
_symmetry.space_group_name_H-M   'P 1'
#
loop_
_entity.id
_entity.type
_entity.pdbx_description
1 polymer ?
#
loop_
_entity_poly.entity_id
_entity_poly.type
_entity_poly.pdbx_seq_one_letter_code
_entity_poly.pdbx_strand_id
1 'polypeptide(L)'
;QDYARGWIAALATFGPTQRTWICPTIQNRMGNPSYWQPENVRIDYYAMAFNDKPTSPYEFARRPWFIETADVHGHGNLIIFADGSVSDLKTVNRR
;
A
#
# COMPACT_ATOMS: atom_id res chain seq x y z
N GLN A 1 -1.59 13.53 -7.08
CA GLN A 1 -2.79 12.78 -6.67
C GLN A 1 -3.35 11.89 -7.78
N ASP A 2 -3.01 12.15 -9.05
CA ASP A 2 -3.51 11.40 -10.20
C ASP A 2 -3.26 9.89 -10.09
N TYR A 3 -2.06 9.50 -9.64
CA TYR A 3 -1.75 8.10 -9.34
C TYR A 3 -2.73 7.48 -8.33
N ALA A 4 -2.96 8.14 -7.19
CA ALA A 4 -3.89 7.65 -6.18
C ALA A 4 -5.31 7.53 -6.72
N ARG A 5 -5.79 8.54 -7.47
CA ARG A 5 -7.12 8.53 -8.10
C ARG A 5 -7.26 7.38 -9.08
N GLY A 6 -6.30 7.23 -10.00
CA GLY A 6 -6.28 6.16 -10.99
C GLY A 6 -6.23 4.78 -10.33
N TRP A 7 -5.40 4.63 -9.29
CA TRP A 7 -5.26 3.39 -8.54
C TRP A 7 -6.56 2.98 -7.84
N ILE A 8 -7.17 3.91 -7.10
CA ILE A 8 -8.45 3.67 -6.42
C ILE A 8 -9.54 3.33 -7.44
N ALA A 9 -9.61 4.07 -8.56
CA ALA A 9 -10.60 3.82 -9.61
C ALA A 9 -10.41 2.44 -10.27
N ALA A 10 -9.16 2.05 -10.56
CA ALA A 10 -8.83 0.77 -11.18
C ALA A 10 -9.22 -0.42 -10.29
N LEU A 11 -9.17 -0.25 -8.96
CA LEU A 11 -9.43 -1.33 -8.01
C LEU A 11 -10.84 -1.30 -7.40
N ALA A 12 -11.63 -0.26 -7.67
CA ALA A 12 -12.97 -0.10 -7.10
C ALA A 12 -13.90 -1.27 -7.42
N THR A 13 -13.78 -1.88 -8.60
CA THR A 13 -14.57 -3.04 -9.02
C THR A 13 -14.30 -4.30 -8.19
N PHE A 14 -13.15 -4.36 -7.50
CA PHE A 14 -12.77 -5.47 -6.63
C PHE A 14 -13.10 -5.22 -5.15
N GLY A 15 -13.66 -4.06 -4.81
CA GLY A 15 -14.09 -3.70 -3.45
C GLY A 15 -13.22 -2.71 -2.67
N PRO A 16 -11.88 -2.59 -2.89
CA PRO A 16 -11.09 -1.53 -2.27
C PRO A 16 -11.65 -0.13 -2.51
N THR A 17 -11.67 0.68 -1.47
CA THR A 17 -12.06 2.10 -1.53
C THR A 17 -10.89 2.98 -1.10
N GLN A 18 -11.08 4.30 -1.13
CA GLN A 18 -10.15 5.29 -0.59
C GLN A 18 -9.63 4.85 0.79
N ARG A 19 -10.52 4.44 1.70
CA ARG A 19 -10.18 4.02 3.06
C ARG A 19 -9.20 2.85 3.11
N THR A 20 -9.29 1.91 2.17
CA THR A 20 -8.44 0.70 2.13
C THR A 20 -6.96 1.06 2.05
N TRP A 21 -6.64 2.17 1.40
CA TRP A 21 -5.27 2.59 1.11
C TRP A 21 -4.69 3.54 2.14
N ILE A 22 -5.43 3.84 3.22
CA ILE A 22 -5.00 4.82 4.22
C ILE A 22 -4.41 4.08 5.41
N CYS A 23 -3.17 4.43 5.76
CA CYS A 23 -2.59 3.99 7.02
C CYS A 23 -3.24 4.77 8.18
N PRO A 24 -3.85 4.08 9.18
CA PRO A 24 -4.45 4.74 10.32
C PRO A 24 -3.47 5.63 11.10
N THR A 25 -2.19 5.22 11.20
CA THR A 25 -1.16 5.97 11.91
C THR A 25 -0.81 7.27 11.17
N ILE A 26 -0.60 7.21 9.85
CA ILE A 26 -0.33 8.40 9.03
C ILE A 26 -1.53 9.34 9.09
N GLN A 27 -2.74 8.81 8.93
CA GLN A 27 -3.99 9.57 9.00
C GLN A 27 -4.13 10.32 10.33
N ASN A 28 -3.82 9.66 11.45
CA ASN A 28 -3.86 10.27 12.77
C ASN A 28 -2.83 11.41 12.89
N ARG A 29 -1.58 11.19 12.44
CA ARG A 29 -0.52 12.21 12.47
C ARG A 29 -0.83 13.43 11.60
N MET A 30 -1.60 13.27 10.54
CA MET A 30 -2.07 14.36 9.69
C MET A 30 -3.25 15.15 10.29
N GLY A 31 -3.75 14.77 11.48
CA GLY A 31 -4.92 15.41 12.08
C GLY A 31 -6.26 14.90 11.53
N ASN A 32 -6.29 13.70 10.96
CA ASN A 32 -7.48 13.04 10.41
C ASN A 32 -8.25 13.82 9.32
N PRO A 33 -7.59 14.38 8.29
CA PRO A 33 -8.30 15.04 7.19
C PRO A 33 -9.18 14.05 6.43
N SER A 34 -10.40 14.44 6.03
CA SER A 34 -11.27 13.52 5.28
C SER A 34 -10.65 13.13 3.94
N TYR A 35 -10.34 11.84 3.78
CA TYR A 35 -9.80 11.25 2.54
C TYR A 35 -10.85 11.08 1.43
N TRP A 36 -12.10 11.50 1.69
CA TRP A 36 -13.16 11.61 0.68
C TRP A 36 -13.14 12.96 -0.04
N GLN A 37 -12.49 13.96 0.53
CA GLN A 37 -12.35 15.25 -0.13
C GLN A 37 -11.37 15.15 -1.31
N PRO A 38 -11.70 15.74 -2.48
CA PRO A 38 -10.85 15.66 -3.66
C PRO A 38 -9.40 16.04 -3.37
N GLU A 39 -9.17 17.10 -2.62
CA GLU A 39 -7.83 17.62 -2.27
C GLU A 39 -7.03 16.72 -1.31
N ASN A 40 -7.64 15.68 -0.74
CA ASN A 40 -7.01 14.77 0.22
C ASN A 40 -6.85 13.33 -0.30
N VAL A 41 -7.21 13.07 -1.57
CA VAL A 41 -7.07 11.73 -2.16
C VAL A 41 -5.61 11.32 -2.18
N ARG A 42 -5.31 10.20 -1.53
CA ARG A 42 -3.97 9.62 -1.47
C ARG A 42 -4.05 8.11 -1.26
N ILE A 43 -2.91 7.46 -1.46
CA ILE A 43 -2.67 6.10 -1.00
C ILE A 43 -1.38 6.12 -0.18
N ASP A 44 -1.40 5.45 0.97
CA ASP A 44 -0.27 5.35 1.89
C ASP A 44 0.56 4.07 1.62
N TYR A 45 0.15 3.26 0.64
CA TYR A 45 0.81 2.04 0.20
C TYR A 45 1.01 2.07 -1.32
N TYR A 46 2.27 2.01 -1.78
CA TYR A 46 2.60 1.93 -3.19
C TYR A 46 2.60 0.49 -3.66
N ALA A 47 2.02 0.24 -4.83
CA ALA A 47 2.08 -1.05 -5.49
C ALA A 47 3.47 -1.31 -6.07
N MET A 48 3.91 -2.56 -6.00
CA MET A 48 5.09 -3.00 -6.72
C MET A 48 4.83 -2.97 -8.23
N ALA A 49 5.77 -2.40 -8.99
CA ALA A 49 5.71 -2.47 -10.44
C ALA A 49 6.09 -3.89 -10.89
N PHE A 50 5.16 -4.55 -11.58
CA PHE A 50 5.41 -5.81 -12.27
C PHE A 50 5.60 -5.54 -13.77
N ASN A 51 6.34 -6.43 -14.43
CA ASN A 51 6.36 -6.45 -15.90
C ASN A 51 5.05 -7.07 -16.43
N ASP A 52 4.96 -7.24 -17.74
CA ASP A 52 3.83 -7.80 -18.46
C ASP A 52 3.64 -9.31 -18.31
N LYS A 53 4.57 -10.03 -17.66
CA LYS A 53 4.47 -11.47 -17.47
C LYS A 53 3.43 -11.79 -16.38
N PRO A 54 2.41 -12.61 -16.66
CA PRO A 54 1.38 -12.97 -15.68
C PRO A 54 1.92 -13.61 -14.38
N THR A 55 3.10 -14.23 -14.44
CA THR A 55 3.71 -14.93 -13.31
C THR A 55 4.60 -14.06 -12.44
N SER A 56 4.97 -12.86 -12.88
CA SER A 56 5.87 -11.97 -12.11
C SER A 56 5.40 -11.68 -10.68
N PRO A 57 4.10 -11.47 -10.39
CA PRO A 57 3.65 -11.26 -9.02
C PRO A 57 3.93 -12.44 -8.06
N TYR A 58 4.17 -13.63 -8.60
CA TYR A 58 4.36 -14.87 -7.85
C TYR A 58 5.74 -15.51 -8.06
N GLU A 59 6.64 -14.86 -8.79
CA GLU A 59 7.98 -15.36 -9.12
C GLU A 59 8.82 -15.66 -7.87
N PHE A 60 8.64 -14.87 -6.82
CA PHE A 60 9.27 -15.10 -5.52
C PHE A 60 8.21 -15.13 -4.42
N ALA A 61 8.25 -16.15 -3.57
CA ALA A 61 7.26 -16.34 -2.50
C ALA A 61 7.15 -15.13 -1.55
N ARG A 62 8.23 -14.35 -1.37
CA ARG A 62 8.25 -13.13 -0.56
C ARG A 62 8.41 -11.84 -1.37
N ARG A 63 7.95 -11.81 -2.62
CA ARG A 63 7.93 -10.57 -3.41
C ARG A 63 6.94 -9.58 -2.80
N PRO A 64 7.34 -8.33 -2.51
CA PRO A 64 6.40 -7.30 -2.08
C PRO A 64 5.32 -7.06 -3.13
N TRP A 65 4.08 -6.95 -2.69
CA TRP A 65 2.97 -6.48 -3.53
C TRP A 65 2.67 -5.02 -3.26
N PHE A 66 2.69 -4.62 -2.00
CA PHE A 66 2.59 -3.22 -1.59
C PHE A 66 3.60 -2.92 -0.50
N ILE A 67 4.08 -1.68 -0.47
CA ILE A 67 4.95 -1.16 0.59
C ILE A 67 4.41 0.19 1.05
N GLU A 68 4.32 0.38 2.36
CA GLU A 68 3.92 1.64 2.98
C GLU A 68 4.90 2.77 2.61
N THR A 69 4.42 4.01 2.52
CA THR A 69 5.27 5.16 2.15
C THR A 69 6.24 5.61 3.24
N ALA A 70 5.98 5.26 4.50
CA ALA A 70 6.77 5.74 5.64
C ALA A 70 6.95 4.68 6.75
N ASP A 71 8.08 4.72 7.45
CA ASP A 71 8.32 3.96 8.67
C ASP A 71 7.69 4.67 9.89
N VAL A 72 6.37 4.73 9.94
CA VAL A 72 5.66 5.35 11.07
C VAL A 72 5.61 4.45 12.30
N HIS A 73 5.93 3.17 12.15
CA HIS A 73 5.87 2.13 13.17
C HIS A 73 7.21 1.87 13.87
N GLY A 74 8.33 2.38 13.36
CA GLY A 74 9.68 2.24 13.94
C GLY A 74 10.37 0.91 13.60
N HIS A 75 9.75 0.07 12.80
CA HIS A 75 10.24 -1.25 12.39
C HIS A 75 10.53 -1.35 10.88
N GLY A 76 10.56 -0.20 10.20
CA GLY A 76 10.55 -0.11 8.75
C GLY A 76 9.13 -0.12 8.19
N ASN A 77 9.02 0.20 6.90
CA ASN A 77 7.74 0.26 6.18
C ASN A 77 7.01 -1.10 6.27
N LEU A 78 5.69 -1.05 6.42
CA LEU A 78 4.87 -2.26 6.29
C LEU A 78 4.85 -2.74 4.83
N ILE A 79 4.94 -4.05 4.65
CA ILE A 79 4.95 -4.75 3.38
C ILE A 79 3.76 -5.71 3.35
N ILE A 80 2.97 -5.66 2.29
CA ILE A 80 1.89 -6.61 2.00
C ILE A 80 2.39 -7.59 0.93
N PHE A 81 2.19 -8.88 1.16
CA PHE A 81 2.56 -9.96 0.23
C PHE A 81 1.35 -10.47 -0.57
N ALA A 82 1.63 -11.32 -1.57
CA ALA A 82 0.63 -11.90 -2.47
C ALA A 82 -0.47 -12.68 -1.74
N ASP A 83 -0.12 -13.32 -0.64
CA ASP A 83 -1.01 -14.13 0.20
C ASP A 83 -1.82 -13.28 1.20
N GLY A 84 -1.67 -11.95 1.15
CA GLY A 84 -2.31 -11.01 2.07
C GLY A 84 -1.62 -10.89 3.43
N SER A 85 -0.52 -11.62 3.68
CA SER A 85 0.27 -11.45 4.90
C SER A 85 0.96 -10.09 4.92
N VAL A 86 1.19 -9.58 6.13
CA VAL A 86 1.84 -8.28 6.37
C VAL A 86 3.07 -8.48 7.25
N SER A 87 4.18 -7.83 6.90
CA SER A 87 5.42 -7.81 7.70
C SER A 87 6.10 -6.45 7.61
N ASP A 88 6.90 -6.08 8.61
CA ASP A 88 7.78 -4.91 8.53
C ASP A 88 9.10 -5.24 7.81
N LEU A 89 9.72 -4.22 7.22
CA LEU A 89 10.98 -4.33 6.47
C LEU A 89 12.13 -4.90 7.32
N LYS A 90 12.26 -4.54 8.61
CA LYS A 90 13.34 -5.07 9.46
C LYS A 90 13.19 -6.57 9.72
N THR A 91 11.97 -7.07 9.89
CA THR A 91 11.68 -8.51 10.03
C THR A 91 12.00 -9.27 8.76
N VAL A 92 11.71 -8.70 7.58
CA VAL A 92 12.05 -9.31 6.29
C VAL A 92 13.57 -9.39 6.09
N ASN A 93 14.29 -8.31 6.37
CA ASN A 93 15.74 -8.21 6.13
C ASN A 93 16.62 -8.98 7.12
N ARG A 94 16.04 -9.52 8.20
CA ARG A 94 16.76 -10.34 9.19
C ARG A 94 16.75 -11.84 8.86
N ARG A 95 16.10 -12.23 7.77
CA ARG A 95 16.06 -13.60 7.24
C ARG A 95 17.07 -13.74 6.12
#